data_AF-A0A7S3K0W5-F1
#
_entry.id   AF-A0A7S3K0W5-F1
#
_cell.length_a   1.000
_cell.length_b   1.000
_cell.length_c   1.000
_cell.angle_alpha   90.00
_cell.angle_beta   90.00
_cell.angle_gamma   90.00
#
_symmetry.space_group_name_H-M   'P 1'
#
loop_
_entity.id
_entity.type
_entity.pdbx_description
1 polymer ?
#
loop_
_entity_poly.entity_id
_entity_poly.type
_entity_poly.pdbx_seq_one_letter_code
_entity_poly.pdbx_strand_id
1 'polypeptide(L)'
;RPLSLEHDFDAVLNNKLMMPIIDRSRFEGDIVAKELALIPDVLFNIRESFRDPDSTNSWTASAFASILFDKALVEKRSIDLLVVGTESSLWVGEQWSANLRSTFPKLRILVVSGNKVLALLQSVAHDATCGAQTPGFTAFPGGLKPADAVRNCVTLVITHSGQTFPSLNAARALKRNGATIFAISGIQDTVIASDVLDQSFNPNAPHSERLFSTDAGICLAESASLSTVAIHVLLTEVLYVLAKYGTNNTSSSECALLSSDIDDLRTLHDTSIDKNIKTIALGGEGSDSIVHTEATKLGKKWGNHVAEPFQAFLATVIYVVATVTAGTPLIYAIVTAATSGASVQNKIFKYIVAALDSLLYAFFPVVFALMLRYFQGRELLARFGKRTVLVLDVPQIHQCISAFAQKLFALSYGLNSVDIHGANPMDHAVHRCLFRVVRGTLVAVGVPDGRLKALVDAECAAYLTASQIKSISHWTVGPELITIGHHSYKPGTIDGAIIFDFDRPAFLSEIAHGTSTTRGEVDVDETINTNDSTNKKRIKIDQKDTTDTSSSSDTATQKQKASASSSRSLLASISGSKNASSKNAVRVAEPVKLKAETQPPDSRRVAFFEQTKK
;
A
#
# COMPACT_ATOMS: atom_id res chain seq x y z
N ARG A 1 54.17 19.17 3.84
CA ARG A 1 53.48 19.78 2.68
C ARG A 1 51.99 19.46 2.83
N PRO A 2 51.06 20.38 2.55
CA PRO A 2 49.65 19.98 2.40
C PRO A 2 49.53 19.01 1.23
N LEU A 3 48.70 17.98 1.37
CA LEU A 3 48.27 17.16 0.23
C LEU A 3 47.13 17.89 -0.47
N SER A 4 47.26 18.08 -1.78
CA SER A 4 46.26 18.74 -2.62
C SER A 4 45.08 17.79 -2.86
N LEU A 5 44.05 17.90 -2.02
CA LEU A 5 42.83 17.08 -2.03
C LEU A 5 42.16 16.96 -3.41
N GLU A 6 42.32 17.95 -4.29
CA GLU A 6 41.78 17.94 -5.65
C GLU A 6 42.35 16.79 -6.50
N HIS A 7 43.63 16.44 -6.33
CA HIS A 7 44.33 15.55 -7.26
C HIS A 7 43.99 14.05 -7.10
N ASP A 8 43.51 13.64 -5.91
CA ASP A 8 42.98 12.29 -5.67
C ASP A 8 41.50 12.18 -6.10
N PHE A 9 40.74 13.27 -6.09
CA PHE A 9 39.32 13.26 -6.47
C PHE A 9 39.13 12.87 -7.94
N ASP A 10 39.97 13.37 -8.84
CA ASP A 10 39.93 12.99 -10.26
C ASP A 10 40.28 11.52 -10.49
N ALA A 11 41.13 10.91 -9.64
CA ALA A 11 41.43 9.48 -9.72
C ALA A 11 40.24 8.61 -9.30
N VAL A 12 39.46 9.05 -8.31
CA VAL A 12 38.20 8.40 -7.90
C VAL A 12 37.12 8.58 -8.97
N LEU A 13 36.96 9.79 -9.52
CA LEU A 13 35.94 10.12 -10.53
C LEU A 13 36.12 9.40 -11.88
N ASN A 14 37.35 8.99 -12.22
CA ASN A 14 37.64 8.24 -13.45
C ASN A 14 37.62 6.70 -13.28
N ASN A 15 37.37 6.19 -12.07
CA ASN A 15 37.29 4.75 -11.84
C ASN A 15 35.95 4.19 -12.34
N LYS A 16 35.96 3.41 -13.42
CA LYS A 16 34.74 2.81 -14.03
C LYS A 16 33.90 1.93 -13.10
N LEU A 17 34.45 1.47 -11.96
CA LEU A 17 33.71 0.70 -10.94
C LEU A 17 32.99 1.58 -9.91
N MET A 18 33.27 2.88 -9.86
CA MET A 18 32.51 3.85 -9.07
C MET A 18 31.67 4.71 -10.00
N MET A 19 30.36 4.76 -9.78
CA MET A 19 29.53 5.78 -10.43
C MET A 19 30.07 7.17 -10.08
N PRO A 20 30.15 8.11 -11.03
CA PRO A 20 30.63 9.47 -10.75
C PRO A 20 29.81 10.08 -9.60
N ILE A 21 30.49 10.76 -8.68
CA ILE A 21 29.94 11.15 -7.37
C ILE A 21 28.83 12.19 -7.53
N ILE A 22 27.62 11.67 -7.74
CA ILE A 22 26.31 12.30 -7.82
C ILE A 22 26.29 13.56 -8.71
N ASP A 23 25.93 13.36 -9.98
CA ASP A 23 25.52 14.43 -10.89
C ASP A 23 24.58 15.41 -10.17
N ARG A 24 24.97 16.69 -10.12
CA ARG A 24 24.24 17.74 -9.42
C ARG A 24 22.81 17.91 -9.93
N SER A 25 22.54 17.57 -11.20
CA SER A 25 21.19 17.60 -11.77
C SER A 25 20.21 16.70 -11.00
N ARG A 26 20.69 15.66 -10.30
CA ARG A 26 19.85 14.76 -9.49
C ARG A 26 19.29 15.41 -8.22
N PHE A 27 19.90 16.47 -7.70
CA PHE A 27 19.43 17.18 -6.50
C PHE A 27 18.44 18.31 -6.78
N GLU A 28 18.35 18.77 -8.03
CA GLU A 28 17.52 19.93 -8.40
C GLU A 28 16.09 19.51 -8.81
N GLY A 29 15.08 20.28 -8.39
CA GLY A 29 13.67 20.04 -8.77
C GLY A 29 13.02 18.87 -8.02
N ASP A 30 12.05 18.20 -8.66
CA ASP A 30 11.30 17.11 -8.06
C ASP A 30 12.07 15.78 -8.12
N ILE A 31 12.75 15.45 -7.01
CA ILE A 31 13.51 14.22 -6.82
C ILE A 31 12.59 12.98 -6.88
N VAL A 32 11.35 13.08 -6.40
CA VAL A 32 10.40 11.95 -6.39
C VAL A 32 9.93 11.65 -7.81
N ALA A 33 9.61 12.66 -8.61
CA ALA A 33 9.28 12.49 -10.02
C ALA A 33 10.46 11.89 -10.81
N LYS A 34 11.69 12.28 -10.51
CA LYS A 34 12.91 11.71 -11.11
C LYS A 34 13.09 10.22 -10.75
N GLU A 35 12.88 9.84 -9.50
CA GLU A 35 12.92 8.42 -9.11
C GLU A 35 11.80 7.59 -9.75
N LEU A 36 10.59 8.14 -9.86
CA LEU A 36 9.46 7.48 -10.54
C LEU A 36 9.76 7.25 -12.04
N ALA A 37 10.38 8.22 -12.72
CA ALA A 37 10.76 8.09 -14.12
C ALA A 37 11.83 7.00 -14.36
N LEU A 38 12.73 6.78 -13.40
CA LEU A 38 13.77 5.74 -13.47
C LEU A 38 13.25 4.31 -13.26
N ILE A 39 11.99 4.13 -12.83
CA ILE A 39 11.45 2.79 -12.50
C ILE A 39 11.61 1.80 -13.67
N PRO A 40 11.13 2.05 -14.90
CA PRO A 40 11.11 1.01 -15.92
C PRO A 40 12.50 0.52 -16.33
N ASP A 41 13.48 1.41 -16.39
CA ASP A 41 14.87 1.08 -16.76
C ASP A 41 15.54 0.26 -15.65
N VAL A 42 15.35 0.64 -14.38
CA VAL A 42 15.87 -0.13 -13.23
C VAL A 42 15.23 -1.51 -13.16
N LEU A 43 13.91 -1.63 -13.37
CA LEU A 43 13.24 -2.94 -13.34
C LEU A 43 13.66 -3.83 -14.51
N PHE A 44 13.87 -3.25 -15.70
CA PHE A 44 14.45 -3.96 -16.84
C PHE A 44 15.86 -4.47 -16.52
N ASN A 45 16.75 -3.62 -15.97
CA ASN A 45 18.11 -4.00 -15.60
C ASN A 45 18.14 -5.10 -14.53
N ILE A 46 17.28 -5.04 -13.52
CA ILE A 46 17.12 -6.11 -12.52
C ILE A 46 16.78 -7.41 -13.22
N ARG A 47 15.76 -7.43 -14.08
CA ARG A 47 15.37 -8.63 -14.82
C ARG A 47 16.53 -9.19 -15.66
N GLU A 48 17.16 -8.37 -16.50
CA GLU A 48 18.22 -8.86 -17.38
C GLU A 48 19.40 -9.41 -16.56
N SER A 49 19.67 -8.88 -15.36
CA SER A 49 20.65 -9.49 -14.44
C SER A 49 20.30 -10.91 -14.00
N PHE A 50 19.02 -11.27 -13.86
CA PHE A 50 18.59 -12.66 -13.55
C PHE A 50 18.49 -13.56 -14.80
N ARG A 51 18.59 -12.98 -16.01
CA ARG A 51 18.67 -13.70 -17.29
C ARG A 51 20.12 -13.97 -17.70
N ASP A 52 21.03 -13.07 -17.37
CA ASP A 52 22.48 -13.25 -17.52
C ASP A 52 23.02 -14.27 -16.49
N PRO A 53 23.55 -15.43 -16.91
CA PRO A 53 24.08 -16.44 -16.00
C PRO A 53 25.40 -16.02 -15.33
N ASP A 54 26.11 -15.02 -15.86
CA ASP A 54 27.39 -14.52 -15.35
C ASP A 54 27.22 -13.30 -14.43
N SER A 55 25.98 -12.97 -14.05
CA SER A 55 25.67 -11.85 -13.15
C SER A 55 25.76 -12.23 -11.66
N THR A 56 26.15 -11.24 -10.85
CA THR A 56 26.17 -11.35 -9.37
C THR A 56 24.81 -11.72 -8.76
N ASN A 57 23.70 -11.29 -9.37
CA ASN A 57 22.35 -11.65 -8.93
C ASN A 57 22.02 -13.12 -9.26
N SER A 58 22.39 -13.61 -10.44
CA SER A 58 22.21 -15.01 -10.85
C SER A 58 23.05 -15.97 -10.02
N TRP A 59 24.30 -15.61 -9.72
CA TRP A 59 25.16 -16.38 -8.81
C TRP A 59 24.59 -16.39 -7.39
N THR A 60 24.24 -15.22 -6.84
CA THR A 60 23.66 -15.10 -5.49
C THR A 60 22.32 -15.84 -5.38
N ALA A 61 21.48 -15.83 -6.42
CA ALA A 61 20.22 -16.58 -6.46
C ALA A 61 20.46 -18.10 -6.44
N SER A 62 21.48 -18.58 -7.16
CA SER A 62 21.86 -19.99 -7.21
C SER A 62 22.48 -20.48 -5.88
N ALA A 63 23.33 -19.66 -5.26
CA ALA A 63 23.88 -19.89 -3.93
C ALA A 63 22.77 -19.89 -2.86
N PHE A 64 21.82 -18.95 -2.95
CA PHE A 64 20.66 -18.88 -2.05
C PHE A 64 19.76 -20.11 -2.17
N ALA A 65 19.42 -20.53 -3.39
CA ALA A 65 18.60 -21.70 -3.66
C ALA A 65 19.25 -23.00 -3.14
N SER A 66 20.52 -23.23 -3.47
CA SER A 66 21.25 -24.43 -3.03
C SER A 66 21.35 -24.53 -1.50
N ILE A 67 21.67 -23.43 -0.81
CA ILE A 67 21.77 -23.42 0.66
C ILE A 67 20.38 -23.50 1.34
N LEU A 68 19.33 -22.94 0.74
CA LEU A 68 17.97 -23.04 1.27
C LEU A 68 17.44 -24.48 1.19
N PHE A 69 17.67 -25.18 0.07
CA PHE A 69 17.14 -26.52 -0.19
C PHE A 69 18.11 -27.69 0.11
N ASP A 70 19.26 -27.42 0.75
CA ASP A 70 20.15 -28.46 1.29
C ASP A 70 19.44 -29.26 2.40
N LYS A 71 19.12 -30.53 2.10
CA LYS A 71 18.53 -31.51 3.03
C LYS A 71 19.25 -31.58 4.37
N ALA A 72 20.57 -31.68 4.33
CA ALA A 72 21.40 -31.90 5.50
C ALA A 72 21.47 -30.67 6.41
N LEU A 73 20.99 -29.51 5.94
CA LEU A 73 20.77 -28.32 6.75
C LEU A 73 19.29 -28.16 7.12
N VAL A 74 18.34 -28.35 6.20
CA VAL A 74 16.88 -28.31 6.47
C VAL A 74 16.49 -29.23 7.63
N GLU A 75 16.96 -30.48 7.65
CA GLU A 75 16.69 -31.44 8.75
C GLU A 75 17.25 -31.00 10.11
N LYS A 76 18.27 -30.12 10.12
CA LYS A 76 18.96 -29.64 11.35
C LYS A 76 18.52 -28.24 11.77
N ARG A 77 17.91 -27.47 10.87
CA ARG A 77 17.34 -26.14 11.14
C ARG A 77 16.07 -26.29 11.99
N SER A 78 15.75 -25.24 12.75
CA SER A 78 14.41 -25.05 13.33
C SER A 78 13.59 -23.98 12.58
N ILE A 79 14.28 -23.12 11.83
CA ILE A 79 13.74 -22.10 10.91
C ILE A 79 14.53 -22.26 9.61
N ASP A 80 13.87 -22.46 8.48
CA ASP A 80 14.55 -22.68 7.20
C ASP A 80 15.05 -21.36 6.60
N LEU A 81 14.17 -20.36 6.61
CA LEU A 81 14.42 -19.01 6.13
C LEU A 81 13.88 -17.98 7.12
N LEU A 82 14.74 -17.04 7.53
CA LEU A 82 14.40 -15.87 8.32
C LEU A 82 14.52 -14.61 7.46
N VAL A 83 13.41 -13.96 7.16
CA VAL A 83 13.39 -12.69 6.43
C VAL A 83 13.38 -11.52 7.42
N VAL A 84 14.31 -10.58 7.24
CA VAL A 84 14.52 -9.45 8.16
C VAL A 84 14.49 -8.13 7.40
N GLY A 85 13.69 -7.18 7.87
CA GLY A 85 13.59 -5.85 7.27
C GLY A 85 13.12 -4.79 8.26
N THR A 86 12.91 -3.58 7.74
CA THR A 86 12.26 -2.46 8.44
C THR A 86 11.38 -1.70 7.43
N GLU A 87 10.23 -1.17 7.87
CA GLU A 87 9.30 -0.38 7.03
C GLU A 87 8.97 -1.07 5.69
N SER A 88 9.08 -0.40 4.53
CA SER A 88 8.72 -0.97 3.22
C SER A 88 9.54 -2.22 2.88
N SER A 89 10.81 -2.27 3.27
CA SER A 89 11.66 -3.47 3.10
C SER A 89 11.15 -4.66 3.92
N LEU A 90 10.47 -4.44 5.05
CA LEU A 90 9.81 -5.51 5.80
C LEU A 90 8.52 -5.94 5.11
N TRP A 91 7.62 -4.99 4.76
CA TRP A 91 6.30 -5.30 4.23
C TRP A 91 6.34 -5.99 2.86
N VAL A 92 7.28 -5.58 2.01
CA VAL A 92 7.61 -6.25 0.75
C VAL A 92 8.13 -7.68 1.00
N GLY A 93 8.99 -7.86 2.01
CA GLY A 93 9.46 -9.17 2.45
C GLY A 93 8.37 -10.06 3.07
N GLU A 94 7.40 -9.47 3.77
CA GLU A 94 6.24 -10.18 4.35
C GLU A 94 5.34 -10.76 3.26
N GLN A 95 5.03 -10.00 2.20
CA GLN A 95 4.26 -10.52 1.06
C GLN A 95 5.04 -11.56 0.26
N TRP A 96 6.33 -11.29 -0.05
CA TRP A 96 7.16 -12.28 -0.74
C TRP A 96 7.25 -13.61 0.04
N SER A 97 7.38 -13.54 1.37
CA SER A 97 7.38 -14.73 2.23
C SER A 97 6.02 -15.41 2.33
N ALA A 98 4.91 -14.69 2.13
CA ALA A 98 3.59 -15.31 2.01
C ALA A 98 3.50 -16.09 0.69
N ASN A 99 3.93 -15.49 -0.42
CA ASN A 99 3.99 -16.15 -1.73
C ASN A 99 4.89 -17.39 -1.67
N LEU A 100 6.10 -17.27 -1.10
CA LEU A 100 7.07 -18.37 -0.99
C LEU A 100 6.57 -19.52 -0.09
N ARG A 101 5.77 -19.25 0.95
CA ARG A 101 5.10 -20.31 1.74
C ARG A 101 4.02 -21.03 0.93
N SER A 102 3.29 -20.33 0.07
CA SER A 102 2.34 -20.95 -0.85
C SER A 102 3.05 -21.81 -1.90
N THR A 103 4.19 -21.36 -2.42
CA THR A 103 5.04 -22.13 -3.35
C THR A 103 5.70 -23.34 -2.67
N PHE A 104 6.12 -23.21 -1.40
CA PHE A 104 6.82 -24.27 -0.65
C PHE A 104 6.23 -24.48 0.75
N PRO A 105 5.09 -25.19 0.89
CA PRO A 105 4.38 -25.35 2.16
C PRO A 105 5.20 -26.03 3.28
N LYS A 106 6.29 -26.73 2.94
CA LYS A 106 7.19 -27.39 3.90
C LYS A 106 8.31 -26.49 4.46
N LEU A 107 8.59 -25.33 3.86
CA LEU A 107 9.63 -24.43 4.39
C LEU A 107 9.13 -23.65 5.61
N ARG A 108 9.85 -23.74 6.73
CA ARG A 108 9.60 -22.96 7.95
C ARG A 108 10.13 -21.54 7.78
N ILE A 109 9.41 -20.76 6.97
CA ILE A 109 9.72 -19.35 6.67
C ILE A 109 9.16 -18.46 7.79
N LEU A 110 10.02 -17.66 8.42
CA LEU A 110 9.66 -16.66 9.43
C LEU A 110 10.03 -15.25 8.94
N VAL A 111 9.21 -14.25 9.28
CA VAL A 111 9.47 -12.84 8.94
C VAL A 111 9.43 -12.00 10.21
N VAL A 112 10.45 -11.19 10.44
CA VAL A 112 10.63 -10.44 11.69
C VAL A 112 11.27 -9.08 11.42
N SER A 113 10.79 -8.02 12.05
CA SER A 113 11.45 -6.71 11.96
C SER A 113 12.83 -6.74 12.62
N GLY A 114 13.80 -6.00 12.08
CA GLY A 114 15.17 -5.96 12.62
C GLY A 114 15.22 -5.61 14.11
N ASN A 115 14.34 -4.69 14.56
CA ASN A 115 14.20 -4.34 15.98
C ASN A 115 13.75 -5.54 16.86
N LYS A 116 12.82 -6.37 16.39
CA LYS A 116 12.36 -7.57 17.12
C LYS A 116 13.45 -8.63 17.18
N VAL A 117 14.17 -8.88 16.07
CA VAL A 117 15.31 -9.82 16.05
C VAL A 117 16.40 -9.36 17.02
N LEU A 118 16.78 -8.09 16.95
CA LEU A 118 17.84 -7.51 17.77
C LEU A 118 17.47 -7.60 19.26
N ALA A 119 16.25 -7.24 19.64
CA ALA A 119 15.77 -7.35 21.02
C ALA A 119 15.80 -8.80 21.53
N LEU A 120 15.32 -9.76 20.74
CA LEU A 120 15.26 -11.19 21.11
C LEU A 120 16.64 -11.86 21.20
N LEU A 121 17.65 -11.37 20.48
CA LEU A 121 19.03 -11.86 20.60
C LEU A 121 19.80 -11.12 21.72
N GLN A 122 19.54 -9.84 21.95
CA GLN A 122 20.15 -9.07 23.04
C GLN A 122 19.62 -9.48 24.43
N SER A 123 18.34 -9.84 24.56
CA SER A 123 17.79 -10.38 25.81
C SER A 123 18.35 -11.76 26.19
N VAL A 124 19.04 -12.43 25.27
CA VAL A 124 19.78 -13.69 25.53
C VAL A 124 21.26 -13.40 25.84
N ALA A 125 21.82 -12.32 25.31
CA ALA A 125 23.20 -11.91 25.57
C ALA A 125 23.40 -11.23 26.94
N HIS A 126 22.32 -10.75 27.57
CA HIS A 126 22.32 -10.29 28.96
C HIS A 126 21.62 -11.33 29.84
N ASP A 127 22.36 -12.02 30.71
CA ASP A 127 21.89 -13.10 31.62
C ASP A 127 20.78 -12.69 32.62
N ALA A 128 20.29 -11.45 32.59
CA ALA A 128 19.22 -10.93 33.43
C ALA A 128 17.87 -11.67 33.27
N THR A 129 17.68 -12.45 32.19
CA THR A 129 16.54 -13.37 32.02
C THR A 129 17.01 -14.84 32.02
N CYS A 130 17.47 -15.29 33.19
CA CYS A 130 17.97 -16.62 33.52
C CYS A 130 17.22 -17.77 32.80
N GLY A 131 17.85 -18.37 31.79
CA GLY A 131 17.41 -19.64 31.19
C GLY A 131 16.01 -19.63 30.53
N ALA A 132 15.39 -18.46 30.35
CA ALA A 132 14.04 -18.37 29.81
C ALA A 132 13.98 -18.90 28.38
N GLN A 133 13.22 -19.97 28.17
CA GLN A 133 12.73 -20.35 26.85
C GLN A 133 11.97 -19.16 26.24
N THR A 134 11.94 -19.06 24.91
CA THR A 134 11.02 -18.17 24.20
C THR A 134 9.60 -18.32 24.80
N PRO A 135 9.00 -17.25 25.35
CA PRO A 135 7.58 -17.26 25.66
C PRO A 135 6.80 -17.73 24.43
N GLY A 136 5.75 -18.54 24.62
CA GLY A 136 4.96 -19.14 23.52
C GLY A 136 4.24 -18.15 22.59
N PHE A 137 4.50 -16.86 22.74
CA PHE A 137 3.97 -15.74 21.98
C PHE A 137 5.07 -14.89 21.29
N THR A 138 6.35 -15.32 21.30
CA THR A 138 7.40 -14.67 20.48
C THR A 138 7.33 -15.10 19.02
N ALA A 139 8.02 -14.38 18.14
CA ALA A 139 8.10 -14.75 16.73
C ALA A 139 8.93 -16.03 16.48
N PHE A 140 9.85 -16.39 17.38
CA PHE A 140 10.67 -17.59 17.26
C PHE A 140 9.97 -18.83 17.84
N PRO A 141 10.30 -20.06 17.36
CA PRO A 141 9.76 -21.29 17.91
C PRO A 141 9.85 -21.37 19.43
N GLY A 142 8.74 -21.78 20.06
CA GLY A 142 8.65 -21.96 21.51
C GLY A 142 9.58 -23.06 22.01
N GLY A 143 10.12 -22.89 23.22
CA GLY A 143 10.92 -23.92 23.90
C GLY A 143 12.41 -23.93 23.56
N LEU A 144 12.82 -23.25 22.49
CA LEU A 144 14.24 -23.03 22.14
C LEU A 144 14.72 -21.66 22.65
N LYS A 145 16.04 -21.49 22.81
CA LYS A 145 16.64 -20.17 22.95
C LYS A 145 16.68 -19.48 21.57
N PRO A 146 16.43 -18.16 21.46
CA PRO A 146 16.55 -17.42 20.19
C PRO A 146 17.87 -17.66 19.44
N ALA A 147 18.98 -17.73 20.16
CA ALA A 147 20.31 -18.06 19.62
C ALA A 147 20.38 -19.43 18.92
N ASP A 148 19.79 -20.46 19.53
CA ASP A 148 19.77 -21.82 18.97
C ASP A 148 18.69 -21.97 17.89
N ALA A 149 17.61 -21.19 17.96
CA ALA A 149 16.56 -21.17 16.94
C ALA A 149 17.04 -20.60 15.58
N VAL A 150 18.02 -19.69 15.58
CA VAL A 150 18.60 -19.11 14.36
C VAL A 150 19.87 -19.82 13.87
N ARG A 151 20.40 -20.79 14.62
CA ARG A 151 21.61 -21.54 14.27
C ARG A 151 21.39 -22.31 12.96
N ASN A 152 22.32 -22.16 12.01
CA ASN A 152 22.28 -22.71 10.65
C ASN A 152 21.10 -22.22 9.77
N CYS A 153 20.26 -21.29 10.26
CA CYS A 153 19.15 -20.71 9.50
C CYS A 153 19.67 -19.88 8.32
N VAL A 154 19.00 -19.94 7.16
CA VAL A 154 19.26 -18.97 6.08
C VAL A 154 18.55 -17.67 6.44
N THR A 155 19.26 -16.54 6.41
CA THR A 155 18.67 -15.22 6.65
C THR A 155 18.71 -14.40 5.37
N LEU A 156 17.60 -13.77 4.99
CA LEU A 156 17.55 -12.76 3.94
C LEU A 156 17.26 -11.38 4.55
N VAL A 157 18.24 -10.47 4.48
CA VAL A 157 18.15 -9.13 5.08
C VAL A 157 17.88 -8.09 4.01
N ILE A 158 16.70 -7.46 4.08
CA ILE A 158 16.21 -6.52 3.09
C ILE A 158 16.46 -5.09 3.59
N THR A 159 17.32 -4.32 2.90
CA THR A 159 17.68 -2.94 3.28
C THR A 159 18.29 -2.19 2.09
N HIS A 160 17.50 -1.34 1.42
CA HIS A 160 17.96 -0.61 0.23
C HIS A 160 19.30 0.14 0.44
N SER A 161 19.47 0.84 1.56
CA SER A 161 20.70 1.58 1.85
C SER A 161 21.86 0.71 2.35
N GLY A 162 21.62 -0.57 2.67
CA GLY A 162 22.58 -1.44 3.35
C GLY A 162 23.05 -0.94 4.72
N GLN A 163 22.41 0.10 5.27
CA GLN A 163 22.83 0.84 6.47
C GLN A 163 21.71 1.00 7.50
N THR A 164 20.50 0.52 7.23
CA THR A 164 19.33 0.61 8.13
C THR A 164 19.66 -0.01 9.50
N PHE A 165 19.86 0.83 10.53
CA PHE A 165 20.43 0.41 11.83
C PHE A 165 19.79 -0.85 12.45
N PRO A 166 18.45 -1.01 12.49
CA PRO A 166 17.84 -2.24 12.97
C PRO A 166 18.18 -3.48 12.14
N SER A 167 18.10 -3.39 10.81
CA SER A 167 18.38 -4.50 9.89
C SER A 167 19.86 -4.90 9.94
N LEU A 168 20.78 -3.91 9.89
CA LEU A 168 22.22 -4.13 9.94
C LEU A 168 22.68 -4.78 11.26
N ASN A 169 22.17 -4.29 12.41
CA ASN A 169 22.54 -4.87 13.70
C ASN A 169 21.87 -6.23 13.97
N ALA A 170 20.65 -6.46 13.46
CA ALA A 170 20.06 -7.78 13.43
C ALA A 170 20.91 -8.76 12.60
N ALA A 171 21.39 -8.35 11.41
CA ALA A 171 22.25 -9.16 10.57
C ALA A 171 23.59 -9.51 11.25
N ARG A 172 24.26 -8.53 11.86
CA ARG A 172 25.45 -8.74 12.70
C ARG A 172 25.19 -9.70 13.87
N ALA A 173 24.04 -9.60 14.53
CA ALA A 173 23.67 -10.49 15.64
C ALA A 173 23.36 -11.93 15.16
N LEU A 174 22.67 -12.08 14.04
CA LEU A 174 22.37 -13.38 13.43
C LEU A 174 23.64 -14.10 12.97
N LYS A 175 24.57 -13.40 12.30
CA LYS A 175 25.89 -13.93 11.92
C LYS A 175 26.65 -14.49 13.13
N ARG A 176 26.67 -13.74 14.24
CA ARG A 176 27.32 -14.16 15.50
C ARG A 176 26.66 -15.40 16.15
N ASN A 177 25.40 -15.67 15.87
CA ASN A 177 24.69 -16.87 16.34
C ASN A 177 24.71 -18.03 15.31
N GLY A 178 25.48 -17.90 14.21
CA GLY A 178 25.68 -18.96 13.23
C GLY A 178 24.56 -19.10 12.19
N ALA A 179 23.84 -18.01 11.89
CA ALA A 179 22.96 -17.96 10.72
C ALA A 179 23.75 -17.62 9.44
N THR A 180 23.37 -18.20 8.30
CA THR A 180 23.95 -17.86 6.99
C THR A 180 23.24 -16.64 6.44
N ILE A 181 23.93 -15.52 6.31
CA ILE A 181 23.34 -14.23 5.90
C ILE A 181 23.44 -14.04 4.39
N PHE A 182 22.31 -13.66 3.78
CA PHE A 182 22.17 -13.04 2.48
C PHE A 182 21.55 -11.64 2.68
N ALA A 183 21.79 -10.70 1.77
CA ALA A 183 21.21 -9.36 1.83
C ALA A 183 20.72 -8.85 0.46
N ILE A 184 19.81 -7.87 0.49
CA ILE A 184 19.36 -7.09 -0.67
C ILE A 184 19.61 -5.60 -0.40
N SER A 185 20.34 -4.92 -1.30
CA SER A 185 20.58 -3.48 -1.28
C SER A 185 20.43 -2.84 -2.67
N GLY A 186 20.39 -1.50 -2.72
CA GLY A 186 20.24 -0.73 -3.97
C GLY A 186 21.53 -0.52 -4.77
N ILE A 187 22.67 -0.77 -4.12
CA ILE A 187 24.03 -0.82 -4.67
C ILE A 187 24.80 -1.94 -3.99
N GLN A 188 25.91 -2.38 -4.58
CA GLN A 188 26.75 -3.43 -3.99
C GLN A 188 27.59 -2.90 -2.81
N ASP A 189 28.29 -1.76 -2.98
CA ASP A 189 29.15 -1.21 -1.94
C ASP A 189 28.35 -0.60 -0.78
N THR A 190 28.22 -1.37 0.30
CA THR A 190 27.42 -1.03 1.48
C THR A 190 28.03 -1.58 2.76
N VAL A 191 27.61 -1.03 3.91
CA VAL A 191 28.06 -1.48 5.23
C VAL A 191 27.57 -2.90 5.54
N ILE A 192 26.41 -3.33 5.05
CA ILE A 192 25.98 -4.73 5.22
C ILE A 192 26.83 -5.70 4.38
N ALA A 193 27.24 -5.31 3.16
CA ALA A 193 28.13 -6.12 2.34
C ALA A 193 29.50 -6.32 3.01
N SER A 194 30.12 -5.23 3.48
CA SER A 194 31.44 -5.26 4.11
C SER A 194 31.43 -5.87 5.53
N ASP A 195 30.63 -5.34 6.46
CA ASP A 195 30.66 -5.79 7.87
C ASP A 195 29.98 -7.15 8.13
N VAL A 196 29.08 -7.60 7.24
CA VAL A 196 28.24 -8.79 7.48
C VAL A 196 28.45 -9.88 6.43
N LEU A 197 28.65 -9.55 5.16
CA LEU A 197 28.93 -10.56 4.13
C LEU A 197 30.42 -10.79 3.89
N ASP A 198 31.30 -10.01 4.55
CA ASP A 198 32.75 -9.98 4.35
C ASP A 198 33.15 -9.64 2.90
N GLN A 199 32.26 -8.98 2.15
CA GLN A 199 32.48 -8.58 0.77
C GLN A 199 33.46 -7.40 0.71
N SER A 200 34.54 -7.56 -0.05
CA SER A 200 35.43 -6.46 -0.43
C SER A 200 35.25 -6.13 -1.91
N PHE A 201 35.41 -4.86 -2.27
CA PHE A 201 35.37 -4.35 -3.64
C PHE A 201 36.77 -4.02 -4.20
N ASN A 202 37.81 -4.50 -3.52
CA ASN A 202 39.19 -4.44 -4.03
C ASN A 202 39.35 -5.31 -5.28
N PRO A 203 40.22 -4.94 -6.24
CA PRO A 203 40.54 -5.81 -7.38
C PRO A 203 41.02 -7.20 -6.94
N ASN A 204 40.44 -8.25 -7.52
CA ASN A 204 40.66 -9.66 -7.18
C ASN A 204 40.17 -10.09 -5.76
N ALA A 205 39.34 -9.30 -5.09
CA ALA A 205 38.61 -9.79 -3.93
C ALA A 205 37.65 -10.93 -4.33
N PRO A 206 37.46 -11.97 -3.49
CA PRO A 206 36.47 -13.00 -3.75
C PRO A 206 35.05 -12.41 -3.71
N HIS A 207 34.18 -12.86 -4.60
CA HIS A 207 32.76 -12.58 -4.52
C HIS A 207 32.12 -13.46 -3.42
N SER A 208 31.21 -12.89 -2.64
CA SER A 208 30.59 -13.55 -1.49
C SER A 208 29.35 -14.39 -1.84
N GLU A 209 28.80 -14.21 -3.06
CA GLU A 209 27.58 -14.87 -3.56
C GLU A 209 26.38 -14.74 -2.61
N ARG A 210 26.34 -13.65 -1.83
CA ARG A 210 25.36 -13.40 -0.76
C ARG A 210 24.67 -12.04 -0.83
N LEU A 211 25.01 -11.23 -1.83
CA LEU A 211 24.51 -9.88 -1.98
C LEU A 211 23.74 -9.74 -3.29
N PHE A 212 22.43 -9.62 -3.16
CA PHE A 212 21.57 -9.17 -4.26
C PHE A 212 21.65 -7.64 -4.36
N SER A 213 21.83 -7.13 -5.57
CA SER A 213 21.74 -5.69 -5.85
C SER A 213 20.52 -5.41 -6.72
N THR A 214 19.72 -4.40 -6.37
CA THR A 214 18.69 -3.90 -7.29
C THR A 214 19.25 -2.91 -8.31
N ASP A 215 20.54 -2.54 -8.19
CA ASP A 215 21.27 -1.56 -9.01
C ASP A 215 20.49 -0.26 -9.30
N ALA A 216 19.62 0.12 -8.37
CA ALA A 216 18.83 1.36 -8.40
C ALA A 216 19.68 2.59 -8.06
N GLY A 217 20.89 2.38 -7.53
CA GLY A 217 21.80 3.45 -7.16
C GLY A 217 21.41 4.12 -5.85
N ILE A 218 21.85 5.38 -5.70
CA ILE A 218 21.47 6.24 -4.58
C ILE A 218 20.10 6.84 -4.88
N CYS A 219 19.05 6.32 -4.23
CA CYS A 219 17.79 7.04 -4.07
C CYS A 219 18.00 8.22 -3.09
N LEU A 220 17.53 9.40 -3.47
CA LEU A 220 17.64 10.66 -2.72
C LEU A 220 16.31 11.05 -2.05
N ALA A 221 15.19 10.47 -2.49
CA ALA A 221 13.88 10.68 -1.87
C ALA A 221 13.73 9.84 -0.58
N GLU A 222 13.55 10.52 0.55
CA GLU A 222 13.09 9.89 1.81
C GLU A 222 11.74 9.15 1.59
N SER A 223 10.91 9.66 0.67
CA SER A 223 9.68 9.01 0.20
C SER A 223 10.00 7.85 -0.74
N ALA A 224 10.46 6.73 -0.17
CA ALA A 224 10.98 5.56 -0.86
C ALA A 224 10.04 4.96 -1.93
N SER A 225 10.21 5.40 -3.18
CA SER A 225 9.42 4.97 -4.34
C SER A 225 10.14 3.88 -5.14
N LEU A 226 11.13 4.28 -5.94
CA LEU A 226 11.95 3.42 -6.81
C LEU A 226 12.50 2.21 -6.04
N SER A 227 13.17 2.45 -4.92
CA SER A 227 13.72 1.43 -4.02
C SER A 227 12.71 0.38 -3.56
N THR A 228 11.45 0.76 -3.29
CA THR A 228 10.40 -0.16 -2.85
C THR A 228 9.93 -1.06 -3.99
N VAL A 229 9.80 -0.53 -5.21
CA VAL A 229 9.37 -1.30 -6.40
C VAL A 229 10.51 -2.20 -6.91
N ALA A 230 11.74 -1.69 -6.90
CA ALA A 230 12.95 -2.41 -7.30
C ALA A 230 13.19 -3.66 -6.44
N ILE A 231 13.09 -3.53 -5.10
CA ILE A 231 13.19 -4.68 -4.18
C ILE A 231 12.07 -5.70 -4.42
N HIS A 232 10.84 -5.26 -4.73
CA HIS A 232 9.72 -6.17 -5.00
C HIS A 232 9.94 -7.00 -6.27
N VAL A 233 10.43 -6.38 -7.35
CA VAL A 233 10.79 -7.10 -8.59
C VAL A 233 11.96 -8.03 -8.39
N LEU A 234 13.03 -7.61 -7.71
CA LEU A 234 14.16 -8.50 -7.40
C LEU A 234 13.72 -9.73 -6.61
N LEU A 235 12.81 -9.56 -5.64
CA LEU A 235 12.24 -10.69 -4.90
C LEU A 235 11.34 -11.58 -5.76
N THR A 236 10.65 -11.02 -6.75
CA THR A 236 9.87 -11.80 -7.72
C THR A 236 10.80 -12.63 -8.61
N GLU A 237 11.95 -12.08 -9.02
CA GLU A 237 12.99 -12.84 -9.74
C GLU A 237 13.63 -13.94 -8.88
N VAL A 238 13.96 -13.67 -7.61
CA VAL A 238 14.41 -14.71 -6.66
C VAL A 238 13.33 -15.79 -6.48
N LEU A 239 12.05 -15.45 -6.48
CA LEU A 239 10.96 -16.43 -6.41
C LEU A 239 10.95 -17.35 -7.64
N TYR A 240 11.22 -16.85 -8.86
CA TYR A 240 11.36 -17.69 -10.05
C TYR A 240 12.55 -18.65 -9.97
N VAL A 241 13.72 -18.16 -9.54
CA VAL A 241 14.91 -19.02 -9.37
C VAL A 241 14.63 -20.11 -8.33
N LEU A 242 14.02 -19.77 -7.19
CA LEU A 242 13.64 -20.76 -6.17
C LEU A 242 12.61 -21.76 -6.70
N ALA A 243 11.54 -21.32 -7.36
CA ALA A 243 10.51 -22.18 -7.93
C ALA A 243 11.11 -23.18 -8.95
N LYS A 244 11.91 -22.67 -9.89
CA LYS A 244 12.59 -23.46 -10.93
C LYS A 244 13.66 -24.40 -10.35
N TYR A 245 14.38 -23.99 -9.31
CA TYR A 245 15.29 -24.89 -8.59
C TYR A 245 14.52 -26.00 -7.89
N GLY A 246 13.38 -25.66 -7.28
CA GLY A 246 12.57 -26.55 -6.45
C GLY A 246 11.78 -27.61 -7.22
N THR A 247 11.27 -27.29 -8.42
CA THR A 247 10.62 -28.27 -9.31
C THR A 247 11.61 -29.29 -9.88
N ASN A 248 12.82 -28.83 -10.24
CA ASN A 248 13.88 -29.72 -10.72
C ASN A 248 14.47 -30.60 -9.59
N ASN A 249 14.61 -30.07 -8.37
CA ASN A 249 15.15 -30.79 -7.21
C ASN A 249 14.05 -31.44 -6.35
N THR A 250 13.28 -32.34 -6.97
CA THR A 250 12.16 -33.12 -6.40
C THR A 250 12.40 -33.80 -5.05
N SER A 251 13.66 -33.93 -4.64
CA SER A 251 14.08 -34.66 -3.45
C SER A 251 14.03 -33.85 -2.15
N SER A 252 14.08 -32.52 -2.20
CA SER A 252 14.13 -31.66 -1.00
C SER A 252 12.92 -30.76 -0.83
N SER A 253 12.34 -30.34 -1.95
CA SER A 253 11.39 -29.24 -2.04
C SER A 253 10.12 -29.70 -2.74
N GLU A 254 9.05 -29.90 -1.96
CA GLU A 254 7.70 -29.96 -2.51
C GLU A 254 7.29 -28.56 -2.95
N CYS A 255 7.64 -28.21 -4.18
CA CYS A 255 7.07 -27.08 -4.89
C CYS A 255 5.60 -27.37 -5.18
N ALA A 256 4.72 -26.45 -4.83
CA ALA A 256 3.29 -26.53 -5.14
C ALA A 256 2.95 -26.07 -6.57
N LEU A 257 3.91 -25.46 -7.28
CA LEU A 257 3.78 -24.98 -8.65
C LEU A 257 4.34 -26.02 -9.64
N LEU A 258 3.64 -26.20 -10.75
CA LEU A 258 4.13 -26.94 -11.92
C LEU A 258 5.06 -26.06 -12.75
N SER A 259 5.86 -26.66 -13.64
CA SER A 259 6.71 -25.90 -14.57
C SER A 259 5.90 -24.96 -15.49
N SER A 260 4.71 -25.39 -15.93
CA SER A 260 3.76 -24.56 -16.68
C SER A 260 3.39 -23.28 -15.93
N ASP A 261 3.13 -23.40 -14.62
CA ASP A 261 2.69 -22.29 -13.79
C ASP A 261 3.83 -21.27 -13.62
N ILE A 262 5.08 -21.76 -13.58
CA ILE A 262 6.29 -20.93 -13.54
C ILE A 262 6.46 -20.18 -14.86
N ASP A 263 6.23 -20.83 -16.01
CA ASP A 263 6.35 -20.21 -17.34
C ASP A 263 5.21 -19.20 -17.62
N ASP A 264 3.98 -19.47 -17.17
CA ASP A 264 2.85 -18.54 -17.23
C ASP A 264 3.11 -17.30 -16.34
N LEU A 265 3.56 -17.51 -15.09
CA LEU A 265 3.93 -16.41 -14.18
C LEU A 265 5.10 -15.59 -14.75
N ARG A 266 6.13 -16.24 -15.30
CA ARG A 266 7.25 -15.60 -16.00
C ARG A 266 6.75 -14.67 -17.11
N THR A 267 5.82 -15.17 -17.94
CA THR A 267 5.22 -14.40 -19.04
C THR A 267 4.48 -13.16 -18.53
N LEU A 268 3.67 -13.31 -17.47
CA LEU A 268 2.98 -12.19 -16.83
C LEU A 268 3.95 -11.16 -16.23
N HIS A 269 5.06 -11.60 -15.65
CA HIS A 269 6.10 -10.71 -15.11
C HIS A 269 6.82 -9.94 -16.20
N ASP A 270 7.18 -10.62 -17.30
CA ASP A 270 7.93 -10.02 -18.41
C ASP A 270 7.10 -8.97 -19.16
N THR A 271 5.81 -9.24 -19.45
CA THR A 271 4.91 -8.20 -19.98
C THR A 271 4.74 -7.03 -19.01
N SER A 272 4.74 -7.29 -17.70
CA SER A 272 4.63 -6.25 -16.68
C SER A 272 5.78 -5.25 -16.75
N ILE A 273 7.02 -5.73 -16.88
CA ILE A 273 8.21 -4.87 -17.03
C ILE A 273 8.27 -4.25 -18.43
N ASP A 274 8.05 -5.02 -19.49
CA ASP A 274 8.30 -4.55 -20.87
C ASP A 274 7.25 -3.58 -21.41
N LYS A 275 5.96 -3.83 -21.14
CA LYS A 275 4.83 -3.00 -21.60
C LYS A 275 4.29 -2.16 -20.46
N ASN A 276 3.85 -2.81 -19.39
CA ASN A 276 2.87 -2.22 -18.49
C ASN A 276 3.45 -1.10 -17.61
N ILE A 277 4.63 -1.33 -17.01
CA ILE A 277 5.23 -0.34 -16.10
C ILE A 277 5.77 0.87 -16.87
N LYS A 278 6.24 0.71 -18.11
CA LYS A 278 6.55 1.86 -19.01
C LYS A 278 5.29 2.69 -19.29
N THR A 279 4.19 2.01 -19.64
CA THR A 279 2.87 2.63 -19.88
C THR A 279 2.34 3.38 -18.65
N ILE A 280 2.64 2.95 -17.42
CA ILE A 280 2.21 3.64 -16.19
C ILE A 280 3.17 4.78 -15.79
N ALA A 281 4.48 4.54 -15.82
CA ALA A 281 5.46 5.42 -15.17
C ALA A 281 5.95 6.60 -16.02
N LEU A 282 6.28 6.38 -17.30
CA LEU A 282 7.10 7.33 -18.05
C LEU A 282 6.32 8.51 -18.65
N GLY A 283 5.16 8.27 -19.29
CA GLY A 283 4.25 9.33 -19.77
C GLY A 283 4.87 10.40 -20.69
N GLY A 284 6.01 10.11 -21.31
CA GLY A 284 6.84 11.09 -22.02
C GLY A 284 6.32 11.49 -23.40
N GLU A 285 6.96 12.48 -24.02
CA GLU A 285 6.61 12.96 -25.35
C GLU A 285 6.64 11.82 -26.38
N GLY A 286 5.51 11.58 -27.05
CA GLY A 286 5.32 10.44 -27.96
C GLY A 286 4.73 9.16 -27.32
N SER A 287 4.46 9.15 -26.01
CA SER A 287 3.77 8.06 -25.33
C SER A 287 2.28 8.41 -25.12
N ASP A 288 1.43 7.99 -26.06
CA ASP A 288 -0.05 8.12 -25.96
C ASP A 288 -0.66 7.13 -24.94
N SER A 289 -0.03 6.98 -23.78
CA SER A 289 -0.55 6.17 -22.69
C SER A 289 -1.79 6.84 -22.08
N ILE A 290 -2.96 6.28 -22.41
CA ILE A 290 -4.25 6.63 -21.80
C ILE A 290 -4.15 6.46 -20.28
N VAL A 291 -3.58 5.33 -19.81
CA VAL A 291 -3.46 4.99 -18.39
C VAL A 291 -2.63 6.04 -17.63
N HIS A 292 -1.46 6.44 -18.15
CA HIS A 292 -0.68 7.50 -17.53
C HIS A 292 -1.40 8.85 -17.58
N THR A 293 -2.00 9.18 -18.73
CA THR A 293 -2.71 10.45 -18.92
C THR A 293 -3.87 10.60 -17.93
N GLU A 294 -4.65 9.54 -17.71
CA GLU A 294 -5.73 9.50 -16.72
C GLU A 294 -5.20 9.53 -15.29
N ALA A 295 -4.18 8.73 -14.96
CA ALA A 295 -3.55 8.74 -13.63
C ALA A 295 -2.98 10.12 -13.27
N THR A 296 -2.25 10.76 -14.19
CA THR A 296 -1.68 12.10 -14.01
C THR A 296 -2.76 13.19 -13.97
N LYS A 297 -3.84 13.08 -14.75
CA LYS A 297 -5.00 13.99 -14.69
C LYS A 297 -5.73 13.89 -13.34
N LEU A 298 -5.89 12.66 -12.83
CA LEU A 298 -6.52 12.37 -11.53
C LEU A 298 -5.63 12.81 -10.36
N GLY A 299 -4.33 12.54 -10.42
CA GLY A 299 -3.33 13.02 -9.47
C GLY A 299 -3.27 14.55 -9.41
N LYS A 300 -3.33 15.25 -10.56
CA LYS A 300 -3.42 16.72 -10.61
C LYS A 300 -4.73 17.23 -9.99
N LYS A 301 -5.87 16.56 -10.22
CA LYS A 301 -7.16 16.89 -9.57
C LYS A 301 -7.07 16.77 -8.05
N TRP A 302 -6.51 15.66 -7.55
CA TRP A 302 -6.30 15.42 -6.12
C TRP A 302 -5.28 16.38 -5.50
N GLY A 303 -4.18 16.68 -6.18
CA GLY A 303 -3.18 17.67 -5.75
C GLY A 303 -3.78 19.07 -5.58
N ASN A 304 -4.59 19.53 -6.54
CA ASN A 304 -5.35 20.77 -6.42
C ASN A 304 -6.35 20.72 -5.23
N HIS A 305 -6.96 19.56 -4.98
CA HIS A 305 -7.87 19.37 -3.86
C HIS A 305 -7.15 19.36 -2.48
N VAL A 306 -5.89 18.93 -2.42
CA VAL A 306 -5.02 19.03 -1.24
C VAL A 306 -4.51 20.47 -1.03
N ALA A 307 -4.11 21.16 -2.10
CA ALA A 307 -3.55 22.52 -2.05
C ALA A 307 -4.58 23.61 -1.71
N GLU A 308 -5.87 23.35 -1.89
CA GLU A 308 -6.97 24.30 -1.66
C GLU A 308 -6.87 25.11 -0.35
N PRO A 309 -6.63 24.53 0.85
CA PRO A 309 -6.64 25.30 2.10
C PRO A 309 -5.46 26.27 2.19
N PHE A 310 -4.32 25.93 1.59
CA PHE A 310 -3.16 26.82 1.51
C PHE A 310 -3.38 27.93 0.48
N GLN A 311 -3.96 27.61 -0.68
CA GLN A 311 -4.33 28.60 -1.70
C GLN A 311 -5.36 29.60 -1.14
N ALA A 312 -6.38 29.13 -0.42
CA ALA A 312 -7.37 29.97 0.24
C ALA A 312 -6.80 30.83 1.37
N PHE A 313 -5.85 30.29 2.16
CA PHE A 313 -5.12 31.06 3.16
C PHE A 313 -4.29 32.18 2.51
N LEU A 314 -3.49 31.86 1.49
CA LEU A 314 -2.66 32.84 0.79
C LEU A 314 -3.51 33.94 0.13
N ALA A 315 -4.60 33.57 -0.54
CA ALA A 315 -5.56 34.53 -1.10
C ALA A 315 -6.18 35.44 -0.03
N THR A 316 -6.44 34.92 1.17
CA THR A 316 -6.95 35.71 2.31
C THR A 316 -5.90 36.71 2.80
N VAL A 317 -4.63 36.30 2.92
CA VAL A 317 -3.53 37.20 3.31
C VAL A 317 -3.37 38.32 2.27
N ILE A 318 -3.37 37.99 0.98
CA ILE A 318 -3.29 38.98 -0.11
C ILE A 318 -4.48 39.95 -0.06
N TYR A 319 -5.70 39.43 0.11
CA TYR A 319 -6.92 40.23 0.20
C TYR A 319 -6.87 41.23 1.38
N VAL A 320 -6.50 40.76 2.58
CA VAL A 320 -6.37 41.59 3.79
C VAL A 320 -5.31 42.66 3.60
N VAL A 321 -4.11 42.31 3.10
CA VAL A 321 -3.04 43.29 2.88
C VAL A 321 -3.47 44.35 1.87
N ALA A 322 -4.02 43.95 0.72
CA ALA A 322 -4.42 44.89 -0.33
C ALA A 322 -5.50 45.89 0.14
N THR A 323 -6.56 45.40 0.77
CA THR A 323 -7.70 46.22 1.21
C THR A 323 -7.40 47.10 2.43
N VAL A 324 -6.59 46.62 3.38
CA VAL A 324 -6.15 47.41 4.54
C VAL A 324 -5.16 48.49 4.10
N THR A 325 -4.19 48.20 3.22
CA THR A 325 -3.25 49.20 2.71
C THR A 325 -3.94 50.24 1.81
N ALA A 326 -4.96 49.85 1.03
CA ALA A 326 -5.76 50.79 0.24
C ALA A 326 -6.74 51.63 1.09
N GLY A 327 -7.06 51.21 2.32
CA GLY A 327 -8.10 51.82 3.16
C GLY A 327 -9.53 51.62 2.65
N THR A 328 -9.73 50.79 1.62
CA THR A 328 -11.01 50.56 0.95
C THR A 328 -11.40 49.08 0.97
N PRO A 329 -12.18 48.63 1.96
CA PRO A 329 -12.81 47.31 1.96
C PRO A 329 -13.72 47.10 0.74
N LEU A 330 -13.89 45.86 0.29
CA LEU A 330 -14.51 45.56 -1.01
C LEU A 330 -16.00 45.93 -1.07
N ILE A 331 -16.78 45.61 -0.05
CA ILE A 331 -18.23 45.91 -0.04
C ILE A 331 -18.43 47.42 0.11
N TYR A 332 -17.66 48.07 0.98
CA TYR A 332 -17.60 49.53 1.06
C TYR A 332 -17.27 50.20 -0.28
N ALA A 333 -16.29 49.70 -1.03
CA ALA A 333 -15.92 50.23 -2.34
C ALA A 333 -17.06 50.06 -3.36
N ILE A 334 -17.63 48.86 -3.48
CA ILE A 334 -18.75 48.55 -4.37
C ILE A 334 -19.96 49.44 -4.05
N VAL A 335 -20.35 49.55 -2.77
CA VAL A 335 -21.50 50.35 -2.34
C VAL A 335 -21.26 51.84 -2.52
N THR A 336 -20.04 52.33 -2.28
CA THR A 336 -19.69 53.74 -2.53
C THR A 336 -19.79 54.07 -4.03
N ALA A 337 -19.27 53.20 -4.90
CA ALA A 337 -19.36 53.38 -6.35
C ALA A 337 -20.81 53.30 -6.86
N ALA A 338 -21.56 52.27 -6.46
CA ALA A 338 -22.95 52.04 -6.90
C ALA A 338 -23.96 53.09 -6.43
N THR A 339 -23.62 53.86 -5.38
CA THR A 339 -24.50 54.91 -4.81
C THR A 339 -23.95 56.33 -5.02
N SER A 340 -22.86 56.50 -5.77
CA SER A 340 -22.12 57.77 -5.91
C SER A 340 -21.81 58.42 -4.55
N GLY A 341 -21.53 57.60 -3.53
CA GLY A 341 -21.31 58.01 -2.14
C GLY A 341 -22.54 58.44 -1.34
N ALA A 342 -23.73 58.57 -1.96
CA ALA A 342 -24.91 59.16 -1.32
C ALA A 342 -25.43 58.35 -0.12
N SER A 343 -25.54 57.02 -0.26
CA SER A 343 -26.09 56.17 0.81
C SER A 343 -25.15 56.03 2.01
N VAL A 344 -23.84 56.17 1.80
CA VAL A 344 -22.79 55.95 2.81
C VAL A 344 -22.79 57.04 3.90
N GLN A 345 -23.43 58.18 3.65
CA GLN A 345 -23.60 59.24 4.66
C GLN A 345 -24.54 58.85 5.82
N ASN A 346 -25.45 57.89 5.61
CA ASN A 346 -26.30 57.40 6.70
C ASN A 346 -25.49 56.53 7.67
N LYS A 347 -25.36 56.98 8.92
CA LYS A 347 -24.61 56.30 9.99
C LYS A 347 -25.00 54.82 10.15
N ILE A 348 -26.29 54.49 10.09
CA ILE A 348 -26.78 53.10 10.25
C ILE A 348 -26.30 52.25 9.08
N PHE A 349 -26.45 52.76 7.85
CA PHE A 349 -26.03 52.07 6.64
C PHE A 349 -24.51 51.85 6.60
N LYS A 350 -23.71 52.83 7.03
CA LYS A 350 -22.25 52.69 7.18
C LYS A 350 -21.86 51.55 8.13
N TYR A 351 -22.56 51.38 9.26
CA TYR A 351 -22.29 50.26 10.17
C TYR A 351 -22.70 48.90 9.57
N ILE A 352 -23.80 48.83 8.81
CA ILE A 352 -24.20 47.60 8.10
C ILE A 352 -23.15 47.21 7.06
N VAL A 353 -22.67 48.15 6.24
CA VAL A 353 -21.62 47.90 5.24
C VAL A 353 -20.31 47.44 5.92
N ALA A 354 -19.87 48.12 6.99
CA ALA A 354 -18.68 47.72 7.74
C ALA A 354 -18.83 46.33 8.39
N ALA A 355 -20.02 45.95 8.84
CA ALA A 355 -20.28 44.61 9.37
C ALA A 355 -20.24 43.54 8.26
N LEU A 356 -20.76 43.84 7.06
CA LEU A 356 -20.67 42.95 5.90
C LEU A 356 -19.22 42.76 5.43
N ASP A 357 -18.41 43.82 5.36
CA ASP A 357 -16.98 43.70 5.08
C ASP A 357 -16.26 42.90 6.17
N SER A 358 -16.62 43.08 7.44
CA SER A 358 -16.07 42.31 8.57
C SER A 358 -16.39 40.81 8.47
N LEU A 359 -17.61 40.46 8.05
CA LEU A 359 -18.00 39.08 7.74
C LEU A 359 -17.24 38.55 6.52
N LEU A 360 -17.05 39.37 5.47
CA LEU A 360 -16.27 38.98 4.30
C LEU A 360 -14.82 38.68 4.67
N TYR A 361 -14.15 39.49 5.51
CA TYR A 361 -12.82 39.17 6.03
C TYR A 361 -12.80 37.85 6.82
N ALA A 362 -13.75 37.65 7.73
CA ALA A 362 -13.80 36.44 8.56
C ALA A 362 -14.04 35.15 7.75
N PHE A 363 -14.80 35.23 6.66
CA PHE A 363 -15.17 34.08 5.83
C PHE A 363 -14.48 34.05 4.45
N PHE A 364 -13.54 34.95 4.14
CA PHE A 364 -12.84 34.98 2.86
C PHE A 364 -12.19 33.63 2.47
N PRO A 365 -11.55 32.85 3.37
CA PRO A 365 -11.01 31.55 3.00
C PRO A 365 -12.10 30.58 2.49
N VAL A 366 -13.31 30.68 3.05
CA VAL A 366 -14.46 29.83 2.67
C VAL A 366 -15.03 30.29 1.33
N VAL A 367 -15.21 31.61 1.14
CA VAL A 367 -15.69 32.20 -0.12
C VAL A 367 -14.72 31.91 -1.27
N PHE A 368 -13.42 32.11 -1.06
CA PHE A 368 -12.40 31.82 -2.07
C PHE A 368 -12.32 30.33 -2.39
N ALA A 369 -12.38 29.44 -1.39
CA ALA A 369 -12.41 28.00 -1.64
C ALA A 369 -13.68 27.56 -2.40
N LEU A 370 -14.83 28.18 -2.14
CA LEU A 370 -16.06 27.94 -2.92
C LEU A 370 -15.93 28.40 -4.38
N MET A 371 -15.38 29.59 -4.63
CA MET A 371 -15.08 30.08 -5.98
C MET A 371 -14.10 29.16 -6.71
N LEU A 372 -13.01 28.76 -6.04
CA LEU A 372 -12.01 27.86 -6.58
C LEU A 372 -12.60 26.49 -6.96
N ARG A 373 -13.46 25.92 -6.10
CA ARG A 373 -14.19 24.67 -6.38
C ARG A 373 -15.11 24.81 -7.59
N TYR A 374 -15.85 25.92 -7.67
CA TYR A 374 -16.75 26.22 -8.80
C TYR A 374 -15.97 26.27 -10.13
N PHE A 375 -14.89 27.05 -10.21
CA PHE A 375 -14.06 27.13 -11.42
C PHE A 375 -13.31 25.84 -11.75
N GLN A 376 -13.06 24.97 -10.77
CA GLN A 376 -12.41 23.66 -10.96
C GLN A 376 -13.40 22.50 -11.17
N GLY A 377 -14.71 22.75 -11.21
CA GLY A 377 -15.74 21.69 -11.33
C GLY A 377 -15.72 20.69 -10.17
N ARG A 378 -15.35 21.12 -8.95
CA ARG A 378 -15.27 20.29 -7.75
C ARG A 378 -16.46 20.50 -6.81
N GLU A 379 -16.71 19.49 -5.99
CA GLU A 379 -17.79 19.47 -5.01
C GLU A 379 -17.77 20.68 -4.05
N LEU A 380 -18.74 21.57 -4.22
CA LEU A 380 -18.81 22.85 -3.49
C LEU A 380 -18.88 22.64 -1.97
N LEU A 381 -19.51 21.55 -1.50
CA LEU A 381 -19.76 21.27 -0.08
C LEU A 381 -18.78 20.25 0.54
N ALA A 382 -17.65 19.98 -0.12
CA ALA A 382 -16.52 19.26 0.47
C ALA A 382 -16.03 19.94 1.77
N ARG A 383 -15.46 19.17 2.71
CA ARG A 383 -14.99 19.71 4.00
C ARG A 383 -13.88 20.75 3.79
N PHE A 384 -13.89 21.82 4.60
CA PHE A 384 -12.81 22.82 4.61
C PHE A 384 -11.70 22.41 5.58
N GLY A 385 -10.45 22.81 5.31
CA GLY A 385 -9.27 22.46 6.12
C GLY A 385 -8.59 21.15 5.70
N LYS A 386 -7.90 20.50 6.65
CA LYS A 386 -7.05 19.31 6.45
C LYS A 386 -7.77 18.24 5.62
N ARG A 387 -7.09 17.67 4.62
CA ARG A 387 -7.60 16.56 3.80
C ARG A 387 -7.31 15.21 4.42
N THR A 388 -8.18 14.24 4.14
CA THR A 388 -7.97 12.83 4.46
C THR A 388 -7.75 12.08 3.15
N VAL A 389 -6.66 11.32 3.05
CA VAL A 389 -6.42 10.35 1.98
C VAL A 389 -6.52 8.95 2.60
N LEU A 390 -7.33 8.10 1.98
CA LEU A 390 -7.53 6.72 2.37
C LEU A 390 -7.06 5.80 1.25
N VAL A 391 -6.03 4.99 1.52
CA VAL A 391 -5.48 4.01 0.59
C VAL A 391 -5.95 2.62 1.01
N LEU A 392 -6.81 2.01 0.21
CA LEU A 392 -7.34 0.67 0.47
C LEU A 392 -6.74 -0.31 -0.53
N ASP A 393 -5.85 -1.18 -0.06
CA ASP A 393 -5.17 -2.18 -0.88
C ASP A 393 -4.74 -3.36 -0.01
N VAL A 394 -4.08 -4.38 -0.57
CA VAL A 394 -3.45 -5.46 0.19
C VAL A 394 -2.47 -4.91 1.24
N PRO A 395 -2.22 -5.61 2.36
CA PRO A 395 -1.46 -5.08 3.50
C PRO A 395 -0.13 -4.41 3.14
N GLN A 396 0.69 -5.03 2.29
CA GLN A 396 1.94 -4.46 1.80
C GLN A 396 1.71 -3.11 1.08
N ILE A 397 0.87 -3.10 0.04
CA ILE A 397 0.72 -1.94 -0.84
C ILE A 397 0.16 -0.75 -0.07
N HIS A 398 -0.90 -0.95 0.72
CA HIS A 398 -1.50 0.14 1.48
C HIS A 398 -0.54 0.70 2.55
N GLN A 399 0.37 -0.11 3.09
CA GLN A 399 1.38 0.34 4.06
C GLN A 399 2.52 1.09 3.37
N CYS A 400 3.07 0.56 2.28
CA CYS A 400 4.09 1.22 1.47
C CYS A 400 3.62 2.59 0.96
N ILE A 401 2.42 2.68 0.36
CA ILE A 401 1.86 3.95 -0.13
C ILE A 401 1.55 4.90 1.03
N SER A 402 1.06 4.40 2.18
CA SER A 402 0.84 5.26 3.36
C SER A 402 2.14 5.88 3.87
N ALA A 403 3.23 5.10 3.96
CA ALA A 403 4.54 5.60 4.38
C ALA A 403 5.12 6.58 3.35
N PHE A 404 5.10 6.23 2.07
CA PHE A 404 5.50 7.11 0.96
C PHE A 404 4.80 8.47 1.04
N ALA A 405 3.46 8.49 1.13
CA ALA A 405 2.70 9.72 1.19
C ALA A 405 2.92 10.49 2.50
N GLN A 406 3.10 9.81 3.64
CA GLN A 406 3.40 10.48 4.91
C GLN A 406 4.75 11.18 4.87
N LYS A 407 5.76 10.57 4.25
CA LYS A 407 7.08 11.17 4.03
C LYS A 407 7.03 12.31 3.01
N LEU A 408 6.22 12.18 1.96
CA LEU A 408 6.02 13.22 0.94
C LEU A 408 5.45 14.52 1.54
N PHE A 409 4.57 14.40 2.54
CA PHE A 409 4.00 15.54 3.27
C PHE A 409 4.73 15.88 4.59
N ALA A 410 5.86 15.24 4.92
CA ALA A 410 6.52 15.40 6.23
C ALA A 410 7.04 16.83 6.50
N LEU A 411 7.40 17.57 5.45
CA LEU A 411 7.81 18.99 5.53
C LEU A 411 6.68 19.96 5.17
N SER A 412 5.45 19.48 4.94
CA SER A 412 4.32 20.33 4.57
C SER A 412 3.78 21.09 5.77
N TYR A 413 3.51 22.39 5.62
CA TYR A 413 2.83 23.20 6.62
C TYR A 413 1.48 22.58 7.02
N GLY A 414 1.09 22.70 8.29
CA GLY A 414 -0.13 22.07 8.82
C GLY A 414 -1.42 22.36 8.02
N LEU A 415 -1.52 23.55 7.39
CA LEU A 415 -2.63 23.92 6.50
C LEU A 415 -2.70 23.08 5.21
N ASN A 416 -1.55 22.61 4.72
CA ASN A 416 -1.37 21.78 3.53
C ASN A 416 -0.98 20.33 3.91
N SER A 417 -1.30 19.90 5.13
CA SER A 417 -1.03 18.54 5.60
C SER A 417 -2.17 17.58 5.22
N VAL A 418 -1.85 16.32 5.03
CA VAL A 418 -2.81 15.26 4.70
C VAL A 418 -2.91 14.26 5.86
N ASP A 419 -4.09 13.73 6.11
CA ASP A 419 -4.38 12.69 7.09
C ASP A 419 -4.45 11.35 6.35
N ILE A 420 -3.35 10.60 6.39
CA ILE A 420 -3.15 9.43 5.52
C ILE A 420 -3.43 8.16 6.30
N HIS A 421 -4.40 7.38 5.82
CA HIS A 421 -4.81 6.11 6.40
C HIS A 421 -4.78 5.01 5.35
N GLY A 422 -4.60 3.77 5.78
CA GLY A 422 -4.81 2.62 4.92
C GLY A 422 -5.24 1.37 5.65
N ALA A 423 -5.90 0.47 4.92
CA ALA A 423 -6.50 -0.75 5.40
C ALA A 423 -6.76 -1.73 4.24
N ASN A 424 -6.99 -3.01 4.55
CA ASN A 424 -7.36 -4.01 3.53
C ASN A 424 -8.85 -3.88 3.15
N PRO A 425 -9.21 -3.58 1.87
CA PRO A 425 -10.59 -3.44 1.42
C PRO A 425 -11.41 -4.73 1.49
N MET A 426 -10.74 -5.89 1.52
CA MET A 426 -11.35 -7.22 1.54
C MET A 426 -11.67 -7.72 2.97
N ASP A 427 -11.25 -6.97 3.99
CA ASP A 427 -11.21 -7.39 5.39
C ASP A 427 -11.60 -6.21 6.31
N HIS A 428 -10.63 -5.47 6.82
CA HIS A 428 -10.87 -4.57 7.95
C HIS A 428 -11.10 -3.09 7.59
N ALA A 429 -11.07 -2.70 6.30
CA ALA A 429 -11.27 -1.30 5.89
C ALA A 429 -12.60 -0.70 6.36
N VAL A 430 -13.69 -1.47 6.25
CA VAL A 430 -15.03 -1.11 6.74
C VAL A 430 -14.97 -0.65 8.20
N HIS A 431 -14.43 -1.50 9.07
CA HIS A 431 -14.38 -1.22 10.52
C HIS A 431 -13.29 -0.21 10.91
N ARG A 432 -12.16 -0.16 10.19
CA ARG A 432 -11.01 0.71 10.52
C ARG A 432 -11.14 2.13 9.99
N CYS A 433 -11.93 2.35 8.93
CA CYS A 433 -11.85 3.58 8.15
C CYS A 433 -13.19 4.29 7.86
N LEU A 434 -14.37 3.63 7.92
CA LEU A 434 -15.64 4.31 7.59
C LEU A 434 -15.92 5.56 8.46
N PHE A 435 -15.57 5.55 9.74
CA PHE A 435 -15.71 6.73 10.62
C PHE A 435 -14.77 7.91 10.26
N ARG A 436 -13.85 7.73 9.31
CA ARG A 436 -12.97 8.77 8.74
C ARG A 436 -13.44 9.25 7.35
N VAL A 437 -14.42 8.58 6.76
CA VAL A 437 -15.02 8.96 5.48
C VAL A 437 -15.93 10.15 5.70
N VAL A 438 -15.59 11.28 5.07
CA VAL A 438 -16.38 12.51 5.07
C VAL A 438 -16.35 13.13 3.68
N ARG A 439 -17.09 14.23 3.52
CA ARG A 439 -17.22 14.99 2.27
C ARG A 439 -15.86 15.47 1.78
N GLY A 440 -15.43 15.00 0.62
CA GLY A 440 -14.09 15.30 0.09
C GLY A 440 -12.93 14.57 0.79
N THR A 441 -13.19 13.48 1.52
CA THR A 441 -12.17 12.44 1.73
C THR A 441 -11.80 11.86 0.37
N LEU A 442 -10.52 11.77 0.07
CA LEU A 442 -9.98 11.13 -1.12
C LEU A 442 -9.78 9.64 -0.81
N VAL A 443 -10.32 8.74 -1.63
CA VAL A 443 -10.25 7.29 -1.41
C VAL A 443 -9.73 6.59 -2.65
N ALA A 444 -8.59 5.92 -2.55
CA ALA A 444 -8.07 5.03 -3.58
C ALA A 444 -8.32 3.59 -3.15
N VAL A 445 -8.89 2.78 -4.04
CA VAL A 445 -9.17 1.36 -3.82
C VAL A 445 -8.46 0.53 -4.87
N GLY A 446 -7.42 -0.19 -4.44
CA GLY A 446 -6.82 -1.28 -5.21
C GLY A 446 -7.84 -2.40 -5.38
N VAL A 447 -8.11 -2.75 -6.63
CA VAL A 447 -8.98 -3.86 -7.01
C VAL A 447 -8.08 -5.01 -7.46
N PRO A 448 -8.08 -6.16 -6.75
CA PRO A 448 -7.25 -7.31 -7.13
C PRO A 448 -7.70 -7.84 -8.49
N ASP A 449 -6.81 -8.57 -9.17
CA ASP A 449 -7.14 -9.22 -10.45
C ASP A 449 -8.13 -10.38 -10.23
N GLY A 450 -9.43 -10.10 -10.35
CA GLY A 450 -10.49 -11.05 -10.02
C GLY A 450 -10.63 -12.26 -10.95
N ARG A 451 -9.79 -12.45 -11.96
CA ARG A 451 -10.00 -13.47 -12.99
C ARG A 451 -9.89 -14.92 -12.48
N LEU A 452 -8.99 -15.17 -11.52
CA LEU A 452 -8.93 -16.46 -10.83
C LEU A 452 -10.11 -16.56 -9.86
N LYS A 453 -10.76 -17.74 -9.75
CA LYS A 453 -11.96 -17.89 -8.89
C LYS A 453 -11.73 -17.45 -7.44
N ALA A 454 -10.56 -17.71 -6.86
CA ALA A 454 -10.20 -17.27 -5.51
C ALA A 454 -9.98 -15.75 -5.38
N LEU A 455 -9.84 -15.04 -6.49
CA LEU A 455 -9.72 -13.58 -6.56
C LEU A 455 -11.03 -12.89 -6.97
N VAL A 456 -11.98 -13.57 -7.62
CA VAL A 456 -13.35 -13.04 -7.86
C VAL A 456 -13.97 -12.56 -6.54
N ASP A 457 -13.91 -13.40 -5.49
CA ASP A 457 -14.50 -13.07 -4.19
C ASP A 457 -13.78 -11.88 -3.53
N ALA A 458 -12.46 -11.76 -3.74
CA ALA A 458 -11.61 -10.68 -3.26
C ALA A 458 -11.92 -9.34 -3.98
N GLU A 459 -12.12 -9.38 -5.29
CA GLU A 459 -12.56 -8.24 -6.11
C GLU A 459 -13.96 -7.78 -5.72
N CYS A 460 -14.91 -8.72 -5.59
CA CYS A 460 -16.27 -8.44 -5.13
C CYS A 460 -16.27 -7.79 -3.74
N ALA A 461 -15.43 -8.26 -2.81
CA ALA A 461 -15.27 -7.63 -1.50
C ALA A 461 -14.73 -6.20 -1.60
N ALA A 462 -13.76 -5.94 -2.48
CA ALA A 462 -13.22 -4.59 -2.71
C ALA A 462 -14.27 -3.62 -3.28
N TYR A 463 -15.05 -4.05 -4.28
CA TYR A 463 -16.14 -3.23 -4.84
C TYR A 463 -17.32 -3.02 -3.86
N LEU A 464 -17.63 -4.01 -3.01
CA LEU A 464 -18.60 -3.86 -1.93
C LEU A 464 -18.13 -2.82 -0.91
N THR A 465 -16.87 -2.88 -0.47
CA THR A 465 -16.26 -1.87 0.41
C THR A 465 -16.26 -0.48 -0.24
N ALA A 466 -15.91 -0.37 -1.52
CA ALA A 466 -15.98 0.90 -2.26
C ALA A 466 -17.42 1.47 -2.29
N SER A 467 -18.41 0.62 -2.51
CA SER A 467 -19.84 1.01 -2.56
C SER A 467 -20.37 1.42 -1.18
N GLN A 468 -19.95 0.74 -0.11
CA GLN A 468 -20.25 1.14 1.28
C GLN A 468 -19.61 2.50 1.63
N ILE A 469 -18.38 2.74 1.20
CA ILE A 469 -17.70 4.02 1.40
C ILE A 469 -18.43 5.15 0.66
N LYS A 470 -18.85 4.92 -0.60
CA LYS A 470 -19.55 5.94 -1.39
C LYS A 470 -20.93 6.29 -0.82
N SER A 471 -21.63 5.34 -0.19
CA SER A 471 -22.95 5.61 0.39
C SER A 471 -22.90 6.58 1.59
N ILE A 472 -21.73 6.76 2.22
CA ILE A 472 -21.50 7.82 3.22
C ILE A 472 -21.47 9.19 2.52
N SER A 473 -22.62 9.85 2.50
CA SER A 473 -22.80 11.20 1.95
C SER A 473 -23.57 12.10 2.92
N HIS A 474 -23.38 13.42 2.80
CA HIS A 474 -24.04 14.41 3.67
C HIS A 474 -24.24 15.74 2.92
N TRP A 475 -25.47 16.25 2.87
CA TRP A 475 -25.88 17.29 1.90
C TRP A 475 -25.47 16.91 0.47
N THR A 476 -25.87 15.70 0.06
CA THR A 476 -25.61 15.03 -1.25
C THR A 476 -24.14 14.86 -1.68
N VAL A 477 -23.15 15.39 -0.95
CA VAL A 477 -21.72 15.21 -1.23
C VAL A 477 -21.14 14.06 -0.40
N GLY A 478 -20.37 13.19 -1.03
CA GLY A 478 -19.68 12.04 -0.40
C GLY A 478 -18.14 12.15 -0.45
N PRO A 479 -17.42 11.02 -0.30
CA PRO A 479 -16.01 10.94 -0.68
C PRO A 479 -15.84 11.02 -2.20
N GLU A 480 -14.62 11.39 -2.60
CA GLU A 480 -14.13 11.22 -3.97
C GLU A 480 -13.37 9.90 -4.01
N LEU A 481 -13.95 8.88 -4.65
CA LEU A 481 -13.49 7.51 -4.65
C LEU A 481 -13.04 7.07 -6.05
N ILE A 482 -11.85 6.49 -6.09
CA ILE A 482 -11.21 5.99 -7.32
C ILE A 482 -10.84 4.51 -7.15
N THR A 483 -11.01 3.72 -8.20
CA THR A 483 -10.49 2.34 -8.26
C THR A 483 -9.23 2.27 -9.11
N ILE A 484 -8.33 1.35 -8.77
CA ILE A 484 -7.07 1.12 -9.49
C ILE A 484 -6.91 -0.41 -9.62
N GLY A 485 -6.83 -0.96 -10.84
CA GLY A 485 -6.73 -2.40 -11.02
C GLY A 485 -6.93 -2.88 -12.46
N HIS A 486 -7.04 -4.19 -12.64
CA HIS A 486 -7.00 -4.88 -13.94
C HIS A 486 -8.37 -5.11 -14.60
N HIS A 487 -9.45 -4.70 -13.92
CA HIS A 487 -10.81 -5.05 -14.30
C HIS A 487 -11.51 -3.88 -15.01
N SER A 488 -12.13 -4.18 -16.15
CA SER A 488 -12.71 -3.18 -17.06
C SER A 488 -14.04 -2.60 -16.59
N TYR A 489 -14.72 -3.24 -15.63
CA TYR A 489 -15.98 -2.72 -15.08
C TYR A 489 -15.75 -1.53 -14.14
N LYS A 490 -16.32 -0.39 -14.51
CA LYS A 490 -16.50 0.76 -13.61
C LYS A 490 -17.93 0.81 -13.09
N PRO A 491 -18.22 0.33 -11.86
CA PRO A 491 -19.48 0.61 -11.19
C PRO A 491 -19.83 2.10 -11.20
N GLY A 492 -21.09 2.44 -11.47
CA GLY A 492 -21.57 3.83 -11.55
C GLY A 492 -21.52 4.62 -10.24
N THR A 493 -21.11 3.99 -9.14
CA THR A 493 -20.83 4.62 -7.84
C THR A 493 -19.42 5.24 -7.75
N ILE A 494 -18.51 4.90 -8.66
CA ILE A 494 -17.09 5.30 -8.61
C ILE A 494 -16.83 6.54 -9.46
N ASP A 495 -16.10 7.52 -8.94
CA ASP A 495 -15.83 8.79 -9.65
C ASP A 495 -14.82 8.59 -10.79
N GLY A 496 -13.73 7.85 -10.53
CA GLY A 496 -12.67 7.55 -11.50
C GLY A 496 -12.15 6.11 -11.38
N ALA A 497 -11.73 5.51 -12.49
CA ALA A 497 -11.08 4.21 -12.48
C ALA A 497 -9.78 4.33 -13.28
N ILE A 498 -8.66 3.83 -12.74
CA ILE A 498 -7.43 3.60 -13.49
C ILE A 498 -7.42 2.11 -13.83
N ILE A 499 -7.65 1.80 -15.10
CA ILE A 499 -7.77 0.42 -15.60
C ILE A 499 -6.46 0.03 -16.27
N PHE A 500 -5.92 -1.12 -15.86
CA PHE A 500 -4.66 -1.66 -16.33
C PHE A 500 -4.88 -2.64 -17.50
N ASP A 501 -4.77 -2.13 -18.73
CA ASP A 501 -4.84 -2.91 -19.96
C ASP A 501 -3.52 -3.66 -20.24
N PHE A 502 -3.48 -4.96 -19.92
CA PHE A 502 -2.29 -5.80 -19.92
C PHE A 502 -2.42 -6.93 -20.95
N ASP A 503 -1.45 -7.08 -21.84
CA ASP A 503 -1.39 -8.22 -22.77
C ASP A 503 -1.17 -9.52 -21.98
N ARG A 504 -2.20 -10.35 -21.89
CA ARG A 504 -2.21 -11.55 -21.06
C ARG A 504 -3.23 -12.56 -21.60
N PRO A 505 -3.04 -13.87 -21.38
CA PRO A 505 -4.07 -14.87 -21.68
C PRO A 505 -5.40 -14.51 -21.02
N ALA A 506 -6.49 -14.61 -21.78
CA ALA A 506 -7.84 -14.49 -21.25
C ALA A 506 -8.17 -15.76 -20.45
N PHE A 507 -8.56 -15.61 -19.18
CA PHE A 507 -8.97 -16.77 -18.37
C PHE A 507 -10.38 -17.25 -18.76
N LEU A 508 -10.71 -18.49 -18.40
CA LEU A 508 -12.01 -19.13 -18.72
C LEU A 508 -13.23 -18.28 -18.32
N SER A 509 -13.12 -17.49 -17.25
CA SER A 509 -14.11 -16.49 -16.81
C SER A 509 -14.33 -15.38 -17.84
N GLU A 510 -13.25 -14.79 -18.35
CA GLU A 510 -13.31 -13.75 -19.39
C GLU A 510 -13.83 -14.30 -20.71
N ILE A 511 -13.47 -15.54 -21.08
CA ILE A 511 -14.01 -16.22 -22.27
C ILE A 511 -15.52 -16.44 -22.13
N ALA A 512 -15.99 -16.92 -20.97
CA ALA A 512 -17.40 -17.13 -20.69
C ALA A 512 -18.22 -15.81 -20.69
N HIS A 513 -17.64 -14.69 -20.28
CA HIS A 513 -18.27 -13.38 -20.35
C HIS A 513 -18.17 -12.73 -21.75
N GLY A 514 -17.07 -12.89 -22.48
CA GLY A 514 -16.93 -12.39 -23.86
C GLY A 514 -17.94 -13.04 -24.82
N THR A 515 -18.26 -14.33 -24.61
CA THR A 515 -19.32 -15.02 -25.36
C THR A 515 -20.74 -14.53 -25.10
N SER A 516 -20.97 -13.64 -24.11
CA SER A 516 -22.27 -12.99 -23.92
C SER A 516 -22.36 -11.59 -24.53
N THR A 517 -21.23 -10.99 -24.94
CA THR A 517 -21.18 -9.63 -25.52
C THR A 517 -21.22 -9.61 -27.05
N THR A 518 -20.75 -10.67 -27.72
CA THR A 518 -20.71 -10.80 -29.20
C THR A 518 -22.05 -11.24 -29.81
N ARG A 519 -23.17 -10.67 -29.35
CA ARG A 519 -24.50 -10.91 -29.94
C ARG A 519 -25.39 -9.66 -29.91
N GLY A 520 -24.79 -8.50 -30.20
CA GLY A 520 -25.43 -7.18 -30.18
C GLY A 520 -25.17 -6.29 -31.41
N GLU A 521 -24.31 -6.71 -32.35
CA GLU A 521 -24.16 -6.04 -33.64
C GLU A 521 -25.08 -6.71 -34.66
N VAL A 522 -26.05 -5.92 -35.15
CA VAL A 522 -26.82 -6.22 -36.37
C VAL A 522 -26.31 -5.23 -37.40
N ASP A 523 -25.73 -5.74 -38.49
CA ASP A 523 -25.37 -4.90 -39.64
C ASP A 523 -26.60 -4.18 -40.17
N VAL A 524 -26.60 -2.85 -40.04
CA VAL A 524 -27.56 -1.97 -40.72
C VAL A 524 -26.86 -1.45 -41.97
N ASP A 525 -26.92 -2.25 -43.02
CA ASP A 525 -26.36 -1.94 -44.33
C ASP A 525 -27.14 -0.76 -44.94
N GLU A 526 -26.56 0.45 -44.92
CA GLU A 526 -27.27 1.71 -45.20
C GLU A 526 -27.47 1.95 -46.72
N THR A 527 -28.23 1.06 -47.37
CA THR A 527 -28.58 1.21 -48.79
C THR A 527 -29.73 2.21 -48.98
N ILE A 528 -29.37 3.48 -49.18
CA ILE A 528 -30.32 4.54 -49.53
C ILE A 528 -31.09 4.17 -50.80
N ASN A 529 -32.42 4.10 -50.70
CA ASN A 529 -33.29 4.15 -51.87
C ASN A 529 -34.61 4.86 -51.54
N THR A 530 -35.14 5.60 -52.51
CA THR A 530 -36.20 6.61 -52.31
C THR A 530 -37.61 6.10 -52.61
N ASN A 531 -38.60 6.76 -52.01
CA ASN A 531 -40.05 6.52 -52.11
C ASN A 531 -40.51 5.30 -51.26
N ASP A 532 -41.73 5.24 -50.71
CA ASP A 532 -42.93 6.07 -50.94
C ASP A 532 -43.59 6.51 -49.60
N SER A 533 -44.89 6.84 -49.62
CA SER A 533 -45.55 7.78 -48.71
C SER A 533 -46.70 7.17 -47.89
N THR A 534 -46.96 7.78 -46.73
CA THR A 534 -48.03 7.40 -45.76
C THR A 534 -47.80 6.05 -45.07
N ASN A 535 -48.24 5.79 -43.83
CA ASN A 535 -49.48 6.25 -43.18
C ASN A 535 -49.40 6.22 -41.64
N LYS A 536 -50.38 6.79 -40.95
CA LYS A 536 -50.51 6.73 -39.48
C LYS A 536 -50.99 5.36 -39.00
N LYS A 537 -50.41 4.84 -37.90
CA LYS A 537 -51.20 4.11 -36.88
C LYS A 537 -50.53 4.06 -35.51
N ARG A 538 -51.28 4.48 -34.49
CA ARG A 538 -51.06 4.07 -33.09
C ARG A 538 -51.31 2.56 -33.00
N ILE A 539 -50.51 1.86 -32.22
CA ILE A 539 -50.85 0.54 -31.67
C ILE A 539 -50.99 0.68 -30.15
N LYS A 540 -52.07 0.12 -29.60
CA LYS A 540 -52.25 -0.03 -28.16
C LYS A 540 -51.58 -1.32 -27.69
N ILE A 541 -51.18 -1.35 -26.43
CA ILE A 541 -51.03 -2.60 -25.69
C ILE A 541 -52.34 -2.80 -24.93
N ASP A 542 -53.11 -3.84 -25.26
CA ASP A 542 -54.26 -4.31 -24.49
C ASP A 542 -53.91 -5.73 -23.97
N GLN A 543 -54.13 -5.99 -22.68
CA GLN A 543 -53.97 -7.31 -22.06
C GLN A 543 -55.14 -8.22 -22.46
N LYS A 544 -54.91 -9.54 -22.51
CA LYS A 544 -56.00 -10.51 -22.31
C LYS A 544 -55.53 -11.87 -21.82
N ASP A 545 -56.13 -12.33 -20.72
CA ASP A 545 -56.02 -13.69 -20.20
C ASP A 545 -56.95 -14.67 -20.94
N THR A 546 -56.59 -15.96 -20.91
CA THR A 546 -57.53 -17.08 -21.05
C THR A 546 -57.08 -18.27 -20.20
N THR A 547 -57.86 -18.61 -19.17
CA THR A 547 -57.96 -19.99 -18.63
C THR A 547 -58.89 -20.82 -19.56
N ASP A 548 -59.25 -22.09 -19.37
CA ASP A 548 -59.22 -23.09 -18.28
C ASP A 548 -59.17 -24.50 -18.95
N THR A 549 -59.18 -25.70 -18.33
CA THR A 549 -59.34 -26.26 -16.96
C THR A 549 -58.45 -27.54 -16.90
N SER A 550 -58.23 -28.34 -15.85
CA SER A 550 -58.54 -28.44 -14.40
C SER A 550 -57.48 -29.42 -13.80
N SER A 551 -57.50 -30.06 -12.62
CA SER A 551 -58.39 -30.27 -11.44
C SER A 551 -57.48 -30.73 -10.26
N SER A 552 -57.89 -31.08 -9.03
CA SER A 552 -59.20 -31.21 -8.35
C SER A 552 -59.03 -30.90 -6.84
N SER A 553 -60.11 -30.45 -6.18
CA SER A 553 -60.50 -30.60 -4.74
C SER A 553 -59.48 -31.09 -3.68
N ASP A 554 -59.39 -30.61 -2.42
CA ASP A 554 -60.02 -29.54 -1.60
C ASP A 554 -59.30 -29.56 -0.18
N THR A 555 -59.62 -28.87 0.94
CA THR A 555 -60.74 -28.00 1.40
C THR A 555 -60.29 -26.99 2.50
N ALA A 556 -61.11 -25.95 2.73
CA ALA A 556 -61.46 -25.32 4.03
C ALA A 556 -60.39 -24.78 5.03
N THR A 557 -60.10 -23.48 4.89
CA THR A 557 -60.39 -22.40 5.90
C THR A 557 -59.85 -22.44 7.36
N GLN A 558 -58.94 -21.49 7.65
CA GLN A 558 -58.70 -20.74 8.92
C GLN A 558 -58.68 -21.43 10.31
N LYS A 559 -57.58 -21.25 11.06
CA LYS A 559 -57.54 -20.28 12.20
C LYS A 559 -56.14 -20.01 12.77
N GLN A 560 -56.06 -18.97 13.61
CA GLN A 560 -54.87 -18.53 14.36
C GLN A 560 -54.57 -19.44 15.57
N LYS A 561 -53.30 -19.71 15.88
CA LYS A 561 -52.57 -19.18 17.07
C LYS A 561 -51.14 -19.74 17.17
N ALA A 562 -50.38 -19.27 18.17
CA ALA A 562 -48.93 -19.40 18.25
C ALA A 562 -48.43 -20.56 19.14
N SER A 563 -47.11 -20.80 19.04
CA SER A 563 -46.17 -21.34 20.04
C SER A 563 -45.85 -22.85 20.08
N ALA A 564 -44.64 -23.12 20.60
CA ALA A 564 -44.11 -24.38 21.17
C ALA A 564 -43.80 -25.58 20.24
N SER A 565 -42.59 -25.57 19.69
CA SER A 565 -41.57 -26.66 19.75
C SER A 565 -41.98 -28.13 19.98
N SER A 566 -41.59 -28.99 19.04
CA SER A 566 -41.05 -30.35 19.28
C SER A 566 -40.27 -30.80 18.01
N SER A 567 -39.33 -31.76 18.00
CA SER A 567 -38.90 -32.74 19.00
C SER A 567 -37.37 -32.94 18.98
N ARG A 568 -36.81 -33.40 20.10
CA ARG A 568 -35.57 -34.22 20.09
C ARG A 568 -35.90 -35.64 19.63
N SER A 569 -34.92 -36.36 19.08
CA SER A 569 -34.84 -37.81 19.26
C SER A 569 -33.55 -38.19 20.00
N LEU A 570 -33.70 -39.10 20.97
CA LEU A 570 -32.86 -40.27 21.27
C LEU A 570 -31.32 -40.09 21.16
N LEU A 571 -30.48 -40.19 22.21
CA LEU A 571 -30.50 -40.99 23.47
C LEU A 571 -30.66 -42.52 23.21
N ALA A 572 -29.83 -43.42 23.78
CA ALA A 572 -28.64 -43.25 24.63
C ALA A 572 -27.82 -44.58 24.77
N SER A 573 -26.67 -44.46 25.45
CA SER A 573 -26.01 -45.48 26.32
C SER A 573 -25.43 -46.75 25.63
N ILE A 574 -24.59 -47.62 26.25
CA ILE A 574 -24.34 -47.95 27.68
C ILE A 574 -22.84 -48.28 27.97
N SER A 575 -22.27 -47.71 29.06
CA SER A 575 -21.08 -48.13 29.87
C SER A 575 -19.70 -48.41 29.21
N GLY A 576 -18.55 -48.33 29.91
CA GLY A 576 -18.26 -47.76 31.25
C GLY A 576 -17.33 -48.59 32.17
N SER A 577 -16.07 -48.15 32.37
CA SER A 577 -15.12 -48.64 33.41
C SER A 577 -13.96 -47.62 33.54
N LYS A 578 -13.85 -46.79 34.59
CA LYS A 578 -13.34 -46.98 35.99
C LYS A 578 -11.82 -46.78 36.19
N ASN A 579 -11.50 -45.76 37.00
CA ASN A 579 -10.26 -45.51 37.77
C ASN A 579 -8.98 -45.16 36.95
N ALA A 580 -8.02 -44.35 37.42
CA ALA A 580 -7.75 -43.91 38.81
C ALA A 580 -7.21 -42.46 38.98
N SER A 581 -7.39 -41.97 40.22
CA SER A 581 -6.87 -40.77 40.89
C SER A 581 -5.52 -40.15 40.46
N SER A 582 -5.51 -38.82 40.32
CA SER A 582 -4.70 -37.96 41.22
C SER A 582 -5.43 -36.64 41.53
N LYS A 583 -5.07 -35.96 42.63
CA LYS A 583 -5.66 -34.68 43.06
C LYS A 583 -4.62 -33.57 43.00
N ASN A 584 -5.01 -32.37 42.59
CA ASN A 584 -4.50 -31.15 43.21
C ASN A 584 -5.53 -30.01 43.11
N ALA A 585 -5.53 -29.10 44.08
CA ALA A 585 -6.63 -28.17 44.31
C ALA A 585 -6.39 -26.80 43.68
N VAL A 586 -7.38 -26.29 42.93
CA VAL A 586 -7.44 -24.88 42.51
C VAL A 586 -8.06 -24.07 43.65
N ARG A 587 -7.26 -23.20 44.28
CA ARG A 587 -7.77 -22.16 45.18
C ARG A 587 -8.35 -21.01 44.34
N VAL A 588 -9.65 -20.77 44.46
CA VAL A 588 -10.26 -19.52 43.99
C VAL A 588 -9.84 -18.40 44.95
N ALA A 589 -9.34 -17.29 44.40
CA ALA A 589 -8.98 -16.11 45.17
C ALA A 589 -10.09 -15.06 45.12
N GLU A 590 -10.35 -14.40 46.25
CA GLU A 590 -11.36 -13.34 46.38
C GLU A 590 -10.89 -12.00 45.76
N PRO A 591 -11.82 -11.14 45.32
CA PRO A 591 -11.47 -9.84 44.74
C PRO A 591 -10.95 -8.85 45.80
N VAL A 592 -9.68 -8.45 45.66
CA VAL A 592 -9.05 -7.44 46.52
C VAL A 592 -9.68 -6.06 46.29
N LYS A 593 -10.24 -5.46 47.35
CA LYS A 593 -10.72 -4.08 47.35
C LYS A 593 -9.53 -3.11 47.37
N LEU A 594 -9.28 -2.43 46.26
CA LEU A 594 -8.36 -1.29 46.22
C LEU A 594 -8.95 -0.11 47.01
N LYS A 595 -8.30 0.26 48.13
CA LYS A 595 -8.43 1.60 48.70
C LYS A 595 -7.62 2.58 47.84
N ALA A 596 -8.19 3.74 47.55
CA ALA A 596 -7.41 4.87 47.07
C ALA A 596 -6.67 5.51 48.26
N GLU A 597 -5.35 5.66 48.15
CA GLU A 597 -4.52 6.34 49.14
C GLU A 597 -3.63 7.34 48.40
N THR A 598 -3.84 8.63 48.67
CA THR A 598 -3.21 9.74 47.96
C THR A 598 -1.88 10.12 48.61
N GLN A 599 -0.78 10.01 47.88
CA GLN A 599 0.50 10.65 48.22
C GLN A 599 0.87 11.73 47.19
N PRO A 600 1.56 12.81 47.60
CA PRO A 600 1.94 13.92 46.72
C PRO A 600 3.12 13.55 45.79
N PRO A 601 3.31 14.28 44.67
CA PRO A 601 4.40 14.02 43.72
C PRO A 601 5.78 14.44 44.26
N ASP A 602 6.80 13.61 44.05
CA ASP A 602 8.19 13.87 44.44
C ASP A 602 8.86 14.96 43.59
N SER A 603 9.62 15.84 44.23
CA SER A 603 10.08 17.14 43.72
C SER A 603 11.37 17.08 42.88
N ARG A 604 11.58 15.98 42.13
CA ARG A 604 12.86 15.65 41.46
C ARG A 604 12.81 15.57 39.93
N ARG A 605 11.89 16.29 39.27
CA ARG A 605 11.78 16.34 37.79
C ARG A 605 11.71 17.75 37.16
N VAL A 606 12.10 18.79 37.88
CA VAL A 606 12.19 20.18 37.35
C VAL A 606 13.66 20.64 37.33
N ALA A 607 14.47 20.01 36.49
CA ALA A 607 15.91 20.29 36.40
C ALA A 607 16.54 19.91 35.02
N PHE A 608 15.81 20.10 33.91
CA PHE A 608 16.34 19.77 32.56
C PHE A 608 15.80 20.65 31.42
N PHE A 609 15.25 21.84 31.71
CA PHE A 609 14.67 22.74 30.70
C PHE A 609 15.14 24.21 30.77
N GLU A 610 16.19 24.51 31.55
CA GLU A 610 16.87 25.81 31.57
C GLU A 610 18.36 25.69 31.19
N GLN A 611 18.67 25.37 29.93
CA GLN A 611 20.04 25.58 29.42
C GLN A 611 20.16 25.91 27.92
N THR A 612 19.14 26.51 27.32
CA THR A 612 19.18 27.07 25.95
C THR A 612 19.00 28.59 25.95
N LYS A 613 19.90 29.29 26.65
CA LYS A 613 20.06 30.75 26.56
C LYS A 613 21.48 31.23 26.94
N LYS A 614 22.42 30.99 26.03
CA LYS A 614 23.69 31.71 25.86
C LYS A 614 24.08 31.68 24.39
#